data_AF-A0A844CQE8-F1
#
_entry.id   AF-A0A844CQE8-F1
#
_cell.length_a   1.000
_cell.length_b   1.000
_cell.length_c   1.000
_cell.angle_alpha   90.00
_cell.angle_beta   90.00
_cell.angle_gamma   90.00
#
_symmetry.space_group_name_H-M   'P 1'
#
loop_
_entity.id
_entity.type
_entity.pdbx_description
1 polymer ?
#
loop_
_entity_poly.entity_id
_entity_poly.type
_entity_poly.pdbx_seq_one_letter_code
_entity_poly.pdbx_strand_id
1 'polypeptide(L)'
;MARAGDGKQRSNRRRRHNLLQQRVDDEELAGFIARARKAGYEDHREFHGALISGDAGFDRRERHDLLRIHGELGKQGSNLNQLTYAVNAGRLTAVSADDLRVIDQARIAVEAATALIRALLA
;
A
#
# COMPACT_ATOMS: atom_id res chain seq x y z
N MET A 1 -13.72 -28.90 -13.44
CA MET A 1 -14.62 -29.04 -12.27
C MET A 1 -14.25 -30.31 -11.51
N ALA A 2 -13.91 -30.22 -10.21
CA ALA A 2 -13.60 -31.41 -9.40
C ALA A 2 -14.89 -32.18 -9.05
N ARG A 3 -14.94 -33.49 -9.35
CA ARG A 3 -16.03 -34.41 -8.99
C ARG A 3 -15.78 -35.02 -7.61
N ALA A 4 -16.84 -35.49 -6.94
CA ALA A 4 -16.72 -36.16 -5.64
C ALA A 4 -15.89 -37.45 -5.78
N GLY A 5 -14.83 -37.59 -4.97
CA GLY A 5 -13.92 -38.76 -4.99
C GLY A 5 -12.50 -38.48 -5.51
N ASP A 6 -12.26 -37.33 -6.16
CA ASP A 6 -11.00 -37.05 -6.88
C ASP A 6 -9.83 -36.58 -5.99
N GLY A 7 -9.96 -36.63 -4.65
CA GLY A 7 -8.92 -36.23 -3.68
C GLY A 7 -8.45 -34.77 -3.71
N LYS A 8 -8.82 -33.99 -4.74
CA LYS A 8 -8.42 -32.59 -4.92
C LYS A 8 -9.10 -31.71 -3.87
N GLN A 9 -8.31 -30.86 -3.21
CA GLN A 9 -8.86 -29.85 -2.30
C GLN A 9 -9.90 -29.01 -3.05
N ARG A 10 -11.14 -29.04 -2.56
CA ARG A 10 -12.20 -28.17 -3.06
C ARG A 10 -11.78 -26.72 -2.79
N SER A 11 -12.11 -25.82 -3.71
CA SER A 11 -11.78 -24.40 -3.57
C SER A 11 -12.23 -23.86 -2.21
N ASN A 12 -11.47 -22.91 -1.64
CA ASN A 12 -11.79 -22.32 -0.34
C ASN A 12 -13.25 -21.80 -0.30
N ARG A 13 -13.75 -21.25 -1.41
CA ARG A 13 -15.16 -20.86 -1.60
C ARG A 13 -16.16 -21.99 -1.28
N ARG A 14 -15.88 -23.24 -1.67
CA ARG A 14 -16.76 -24.41 -1.43
C ARG A 14 -16.56 -25.02 -0.03
N ARG A 15 -15.54 -24.61 0.70
CA ARG A 15 -15.25 -25.04 2.08
C ARG A 15 -15.84 -24.08 3.12
N ARG A 16 -16.16 -22.84 2.74
CA ARG A 16 -16.87 -21.87 3.58
C ARG A 16 -18.30 -22.35 3.84
N HIS A 17 -18.57 -22.77 5.08
CA HIS A 17 -19.88 -23.26 5.53
C HIS A 17 -20.44 -22.48 6.72
N ASN A 18 -19.62 -21.64 7.37
CA ASN A 18 -20.05 -20.81 8.48
C ASN A 18 -20.82 -19.59 7.96
N LEU A 19 -21.94 -19.29 8.59
CA LEU A 19 -22.77 -18.12 8.34
C LEU A 19 -22.76 -17.24 9.59
N LEU A 20 -22.42 -15.97 9.40
CA LEU A 20 -22.61 -14.92 10.41
C LEU A 20 -23.86 -14.13 10.01
N GLN A 21 -24.86 -14.11 10.89
CA GLN A 21 -26.12 -13.39 10.69
C GLN A 21 -26.37 -12.53 11.92
N GLN A 22 -26.63 -11.25 11.70
CA GLN A 22 -27.02 -10.29 12.73
C GLN A 22 -28.30 -9.59 12.29
N ARG A 23 -29.25 -9.46 13.21
CA ARG A 23 -30.43 -8.61 13.00
C ARG A 23 -30.04 -7.19 13.37
N VAL A 24 -30.37 -6.26 12.50
CA VAL A 24 -30.17 -4.82 12.69
C VAL A 24 -31.48 -4.11 12.37
N ASP A 25 -31.71 -2.98 13.02
CA ASP A 25 -32.80 -2.08 12.64
C ASP A 25 -32.39 -1.16 11.46
N ASP A 26 -33.34 -0.32 11.02
CA ASP A 26 -33.14 0.56 9.86
C ASP A 26 -32.07 1.63 10.13
N GLU A 27 -31.95 2.12 11.37
CA GLU A 27 -30.98 3.15 11.75
C GLU A 27 -29.56 2.57 11.82
N GLU A 28 -29.42 1.38 12.41
CA GLU A 28 -28.17 0.62 12.45
C GLU A 28 -27.69 0.25 11.04
N LEU A 29 -28.61 -0.15 10.15
CA LEU A 29 -28.29 -0.44 8.76
C LEU A 29 -27.84 0.82 8.02
N ALA A 30 -28.55 1.93 8.18
CA ALA A 30 -28.17 3.22 7.58
C ALA A 30 -26.80 3.69 8.08
N GLY A 31 -26.53 3.57 9.38
CA GLY A 31 -25.23 3.88 9.99
C GLY A 31 -24.10 3.01 9.44
N PHE A 32 -24.36 1.72 9.21
CA PHE A 32 -23.38 0.82 8.61
C PHE A 32 -23.08 1.18 7.14
N ILE A 33 -24.11 1.51 6.35
CA ILE A 33 -23.95 1.97 4.96
C ILE A 33 -23.14 3.27 4.91
N ALA A 34 -23.39 4.21 5.83
CA ALA A 34 -22.64 5.46 5.91
C ALA A 34 -21.15 5.22 6.23
N ARG A 35 -20.84 4.28 7.14
CA ARG A 35 -19.46 3.88 7.43
C ARG A 35 -18.78 3.23 6.21
N ALA A 36 -19.48 2.38 5.47
CA ALA A 36 -18.97 1.78 4.24
C ALA A 36 -18.57 2.85 3.22
N ARG A 37 -19.46 3.83 2.98
CA ARG A 37 -19.20 4.96 2.08
C ARG A 37 -18.02 5.81 2.55
N LYS A 38 -17.93 6.09 3.85
CA LYS A 38 -16.80 6.84 4.44
C LYS A 38 -15.47 6.09 4.26
N ALA A 39 -15.48 4.76 4.37
CA ALA A 39 -14.33 3.91 4.13
C ALA A 39 -13.99 3.70 2.64
N GLY A 40 -14.74 4.34 1.72
CA GLY A 40 -14.49 4.28 0.28
C GLY A 40 -15.07 3.06 -0.43
N TYR A 41 -16.04 2.37 0.18
CA TYR A 41 -16.78 1.26 -0.40
C TYR A 41 -18.16 1.74 -0.90
N GLU A 42 -18.53 1.36 -2.12
CA GLU A 42 -19.84 1.68 -2.71
C GLU A 42 -20.94 0.72 -2.24
N ASP A 43 -20.59 -0.55 -2.01
CA ASP A 43 -21.47 -1.58 -1.46
C ASP A 43 -21.10 -1.92 -0.02
N HIS A 44 -22.06 -1.76 0.89
CA HIS A 44 -21.92 -2.10 2.31
C HIS A 44 -21.65 -3.61 2.54
N ARG A 45 -22.02 -4.49 1.60
CA ARG A 45 -21.73 -5.93 1.69
C ARG A 45 -20.26 -6.23 1.41
N GLU A 46 -19.62 -5.48 0.51
CA GLU A 46 -18.17 -5.57 0.29
C GLU A 46 -17.39 -5.05 1.50
N PHE A 47 -17.85 -3.96 2.09
CA PHE A 47 -17.31 -3.43 3.35
C PHE A 47 -17.46 -4.45 4.49
N HIS A 48 -18.61 -5.09 4.63
CA HIS A 48 -18.80 -6.18 5.60
C HIS A 48 -17.86 -7.36 5.33
N GLY A 49 -17.70 -7.76 4.06
CA GLY A 49 -16.75 -8.81 3.67
C GLY A 49 -15.31 -8.48 4.07
N ALA A 50 -14.88 -7.24 3.79
CA ALA A 50 -13.57 -6.73 4.17
C ALA A 50 -13.40 -6.62 5.70
N LEU A 51 -14.46 -6.28 6.44
CA LEU A 51 -14.44 -6.24 7.90
C LEU A 51 -14.23 -7.64 8.49
N ILE A 52 -14.92 -8.64 7.97
CA ILE A 52 -14.78 -10.03 8.41
C ILE A 52 -13.42 -10.63 8.03
N SER A 53 -12.83 -10.23 6.90
CA SER A 53 -11.48 -10.67 6.51
C SER A 53 -10.36 -9.89 7.20
N GLY A 54 -10.66 -8.80 7.92
CA GLY A 54 -9.68 -7.91 8.54
C GLY A 54 -9.05 -6.89 7.59
N ASP A 55 -9.56 -6.77 6.37
CA ASP A 55 -9.08 -5.85 5.33
C ASP A 55 -9.74 -4.46 5.39
N ALA A 56 -10.88 -4.33 6.07
CA ALA A 56 -11.56 -3.04 6.26
C ALA A 56 -10.87 -2.25 7.39
N GLY A 57 -9.77 -1.57 7.05
CA GLY A 57 -9.02 -0.79 8.02
C GLY A 57 -8.13 0.33 7.47
N PHE A 58 -8.14 0.61 6.16
CA PHE A 58 -7.32 1.67 5.57
C PHE A 58 -8.14 2.50 4.58
N ASP A 59 -8.20 3.81 4.78
CA ASP A 59 -8.82 4.71 3.82
C ASP A 59 -8.12 4.53 2.47
N ARG A 60 -8.89 4.32 1.39
CA ARG A 60 -8.36 4.03 0.06
C ARG A 60 -7.38 5.11 -0.41
N ARG A 61 -7.60 6.36 0.03
CA ARG A 61 -6.70 7.49 -0.23
C ARG A 61 -5.39 7.33 0.49
N GLU A 62 -5.42 6.97 1.77
CA GLU A 62 -4.23 6.75 2.60
C GLU A 62 -3.38 5.61 2.03
N ARG A 63 -4.00 4.51 1.58
CA ARG A 63 -3.27 3.43 0.89
C ARG A 63 -2.68 3.86 -0.45
N HIS A 64 -3.40 4.65 -1.24
CA HIS A 64 -2.91 5.17 -2.51
C HIS A 64 -1.73 6.13 -2.31
N ASP A 65 -1.83 7.02 -1.33
CA ASP A 65 -0.80 8.00 -1.04
C ASP A 65 0.46 7.32 -0.48
N LEU A 66 0.30 6.31 0.39
CA LEU A 66 1.41 5.46 0.84
C LEU A 66 2.07 4.69 -0.30
N LEU A 67 1.29 4.11 -1.22
CA LEU A 67 1.82 3.43 -2.41
C LEU A 67 2.56 4.40 -3.34
N ARG A 68 2.05 5.64 -3.49
CA ARG A 68 2.70 6.69 -4.27
C ARG A 68 4.01 7.12 -3.64
N ILE A 69 4.02 7.38 -2.33
CA ILE A 69 5.22 7.71 -1.56
C ILE A 69 6.25 6.58 -1.69
N HIS A 70 5.82 5.32 -1.53
CA HIS A 70 6.68 4.16 -1.69
C HIS A 70 7.29 4.08 -3.11
N GLY A 71 6.48 4.31 -4.14
CA GLY A 71 6.93 4.34 -5.52
C GLY A 71 7.97 5.44 -5.80
N GLU A 72 7.75 6.66 -5.30
CA GLU A 72 8.70 7.76 -5.46
C GLU A 72 10.02 7.51 -4.72
N LEU A 73 9.96 6.98 -3.49
CA LEU A 73 11.16 6.58 -2.74
C LEU A 73 11.95 5.47 -3.48
N GLY A 74 11.24 4.50 -4.08
CA GLY A 74 11.87 3.46 -4.89
C GLY A 74 12.60 4.00 -6.12
N LYS A 75 12.01 4.98 -6.82
CA LYS A 75 12.66 5.66 -7.97
C LYS A 75 13.90 6.43 -7.54
N GLN A 76 13.81 7.20 -6.46
CA GLN A 76 14.94 7.95 -5.92
C GLN A 76 16.09 7.01 -5.50
N GLY A 77 15.78 5.93 -4.78
CA GLY A 77 16.77 4.92 -4.41
C GLY A 77 17.43 4.25 -5.62
N SER A 78 16.65 3.93 -6.67
CA SER A 78 17.19 3.37 -7.91
C SER A 78 18.14 4.33 -8.63
N ASN A 79 17.77 5.61 -8.74
CA ASN A 79 18.63 6.64 -9.35
C ASN A 79 19.95 6.81 -8.60
N LEU A 80 19.89 6.85 -7.26
CA LEU A 80 21.10 6.91 -6.42
C LEU A 80 21.98 5.67 -6.61
N ASN A 81 21.38 4.48 -6.68
CA ASN A 81 22.14 3.25 -6.91
C ASN A 81 22.83 3.24 -8.29
N GLN A 82 22.16 3.77 -9.33
CA GLN A 82 22.76 3.90 -10.67
C GLN A 82 23.93 4.88 -10.68
N LEU A 83 23.82 6.02 -9.98
CA LEU A 83 24.92 6.97 -9.83
C LEU A 83 26.11 6.32 -9.11
N THR A 84 25.88 5.64 -8.00
CA THR A 84 26.93 4.91 -7.26
C THR A 84 27.61 3.87 -8.15
N TYR A 85 26.85 3.10 -8.91
CA TYR A 85 27.41 2.12 -9.84
C TYR A 85 28.23 2.78 -10.97
N ALA A 86 27.74 3.88 -11.55
CA ALA A 86 28.46 4.62 -12.59
C ALA A 86 29.77 5.22 -12.07
N VAL A 87 29.78 5.74 -10.83
CA VAL A 87 30.98 6.21 -10.14
C VAL A 87 31.96 5.07 -9.91
N ASN A 88 31.52 3.97 -9.30
CA ASN A 88 32.38 2.82 -9.00
C ASN A 88 32.96 2.17 -10.26
N ALA A 89 32.23 2.20 -11.37
CA ALA A 89 32.68 1.68 -12.65
C ALA A 89 33.57 2.67 -13.44
N GLY A 90 33.89 3.85 -12.88
CA GLY A 90 34.67 4.89 -13.56
C GLY A 90 33.99 5.48 -14.80
N ARG A 91 32.67 5.29 -14.95
CA ARG A 91 31.89 5.74 -16.12
C ARG A 91 31.39 7.17 -15.99
N LEU A 92 31.42 7.71 -14.78
CA LEU A 92 31.20 9.13 -14.53
C LEU A 92 32.52 9.88 -14.81
N THR A 93 32.78 10.18 -16.07
CA THR A 93 34.08 10.69 -16.54
C THR A 93 34.20 12.22 -16.53
N ALA A 94 33.07 12.93 -16.47
CA ALA A 94 33.02 14.37 -16.28
C ALA A 94 31.80 14.71 -15.42
N VAL A 95 32.05 15.16 -14.20
CA VAL A 95 31.01 15.70 -13.30
C VAL A 95 31.24 17.19 -13.24
N SER A 96 30.30 17.98 -13.77
CA SER A 96 30.40 19.44 -13.66
C SER A 96 30.16 19.88 -12.21
N ALA A 97 30.54 21.12 -11.91
CA ALA A 97 30.21 21.72 -10.61
C ALA A 97 28.68 21.75 -10.37
N ASP A 98 27.88 21.92 -11.43
CA ASP A 98 26.42 21.90 -11.35
C ASP A 98 25.89 20.50 -11.04
N ASP A 99 26.46 19.45 -11.64
CA ASP A 99 26.09 18.05 -11.36
C ASP A 99 26.35 17.72 -9.88
N LEU A 100 27.52 18.11 -9.35
CA LEU A 100 27.84 17.95 -7.92
C LEU A 100 26.85 18.70 -7.03
N ARG A 101 26.45 19.92 -7.43
CA ARG A 101 25.48 20.73 -6.68
C ARG A 101 24.11 20.07 -6.64
N VAL A 102 23.65 19.50 -7.75
CA VAL A 102 22.37 18.79 -7.84
C VAL A 102 22.41 17.50 -7.00
N ILE A 103 23.51 16.75 -7.04
CA ILE A 103 23.70 15.54 -6.24
C ILE A 103 23.67 15.88 -4.74
N ASP A 104 24.36 16.95 -4.31
CA ASP A 104 24.37 17.36 -2.91
C ASP A 104 22.99 17.86 -2.44
N GLN A 105 22.28 18.61 -3.28
CA GLN A 105 20.90 19.01 -3.00
C GLN A 105 19.96 17.82 -2.84
N ALA A 106 20.10 16.80 -3.69
CA ALA A 106 19.33 15.56 -3.59
C ALA A 106 19.65 14.81 -2.30
N ARG A 107 20.94 14.72 -1.91
CA ARG A 107 21.37 14.12 -0.64
C ARG A 107 20.73 14.84 0.55
N ILE A 108 20.82 16.17 0.60
CA ILE A 108 20.24 16.99 1.69
C ILE A 108 18.72 16.77 1.80
N ALA A 109 18.01 16.75 0.68
CA ALA A 109 16.56 16.53 0.66
C ALA A 109 16.17 15.16 1.21
N VAL A 110 16.91 14.10 0.83
CA VAL A 110 16.67 12.73 1.32
C VAL A 110 17.00 12.61 2.82
N GLU A 111 18.08 13.22 3.29
CA GLU A 111 18.45 13.25 4.72
C GLU A 111 17.37 13.96 5.55
N ALA A 112 16.89 15.12 5.09
CA ALA A 112 15.82 15.87 5.76
C ALA A 112 14.51 15.06 5.81
N ALA A 113 14.11 14.43 4.69
CA ALA A 113 12.92 13.58 4.66
C ALA A 113 13.05 12.38 5.60
N THR A 114 14.22 11.74 5.63
CA THR A 114 14.49 10.61 6.53
C THR A 114 14.42 11.04 8.00
N ALA A 115 14.97 12.21 8.35
CA ALA A 115 14.91 12.74 9.71
C ALA A 115 13.47 13.00 10.15
N LEU A 116 12.64 13.61 9.30
CA LEU A 116 11.22 13.85 9.58
C LEU A 116 10.43 12.55 9.75
N ILE A 117 10.67 11.55 8.89
CA ILE A 117 10.04 10.23 9.02
C ILE A 117 10.45 9.55 10.33
N ARG A 118 11.74 9.59 10.70
CA ARG A 118 12.21 9.02 11.97
C ARG A 118 11.57 9.71 13.18
N ALA A 119 11.41 11.03 13.14
CA ALA A 119 10.77 11.78 14.22
C ALA A 119 9.27 11.46 14.36
N LEU A 120 8.58 11.13 13.26
CA LEU A 120 7.17 10.72 13.28
C LEU A 120 6.95 9.26 13.74
N LEU A 121 7.96 8.41 13.61
CA LEU A 121 7.90 6.98 13.97
C LEU A 121 8.46 6.67 15.37
N ALA A 122 9.06 7.66 16.05
CA ALA A 122 9.60 7.56 17.41
C ALA A 122 8.55 7.97 18.45
#